data_AF-A0A2C9KGV3-F1
#
_entry.id   AF-A0A2C9KGV3-F1
#
_cell.length_a   1.000
_cell.length_b   1.000
_cell.length_c   1.000
_cell.angle_alpha   90.00
_cell.angle_beta   90.00
_cell.angle_gamma   90.00
#
_symmetry.space_group_name_H-M   'P 1'
#
loop_
_entity.id
_entity.type
_entity.pdbx_description
1 polymer ?
#
loop_
_entity_poly.entity_id
_entity_poly.type
_entity_poly.pdbx_seq_one_letter_code
_entity_poly.pdbx_strand_id
1 'polypeptide(L)'
;MEGNDRPDLELPGHQKDLLLDVLQNSGNAPVILLLFSAGPLNISMFDEHDRVPAIIECFLPGQATGDAVKNILTNTGPFGSPAGRVPITWPYHADQ
;
A
#
# COMPACT_ATOMS: atom_id res chain seq x y z
N MET A 1 2.15 -2.65 22.69
CA MET A 1 1.98 -3.82 23.58
C MET A 1 2.09 -5.04 22.72
N GLU A 2 2.88 -6.02 23.15
CA GLU A 2 2.98 -7.33 22.51
C GLU A 2 1.68 -8.14 22.73
N GLY A 3 1.42 -9.15 21.90
CA GLY A 3 0.24 -10.02 22.02
C GLY A 3 -1.03 -9.51 21.32
N ASN A 4 -0.88 -8.62 20.33
CA ASN A 4 -1.98 -8.14 19.50
C ASN A 4 -1.75 -8.49 18.04
N ASP A 5 -1.62 -9.79 17.77
CA ASP A 5 -1.49 -10.32 16.42
C ASP A 5 -2.78 -10.03 15.64
N ARG A 6 -2.62 -9.72 14.34
CA ARG A 6 -3.78 -9.56 13.47
C ARG A 6 -4.44 -10.93 13.29
N PRO A 7 -5.78 -11.01 13.34
CA PRO A 7 -6.49 -12.28 13.16
C PRO A 7 -6.45 -12.77 11.71
N ASP A 8 -6.22 -11.86 10.77
CA ASP A 8 -6.18 -12.10 9.33
C ASP A 8 -5.28 -11.05 8.65
N LEU A 9 -5.25 -11.10 7.31
CA LEU A 9 -4.51 -10.14 6.48
C LEU A 9 -5.41 -9.00 6.00
N GLU A 10 -6.68 -8.94 6.35
CA GLU A 10 -7.58 -7.92 5.81
C GLU A 10 -7.16 -6.50 6.24
N LEU A 11 -7.58 -5.52 5.43
CA LEU A 11 -7.37 -4.12 5.76
C LEU A 11 -8.09 -3.78 7.08
N PRO A 12 -7.39 -3.22 8.08
CA PRO A 12 -7.97 -3.00 9.41
C PRO A 12 -9.03 -1.91 9.41
N GLY A 13 -10.12 -2.15 10.16
CA GLY A 13 -11.20 -1.18 10.34
C GLY A 13 -11.94 -0.88 9.03
N HIS A 14 -12.15 0.41 8.75
CA HIS A 14 -12.92 0.88 7.58
C HIS A 14 -12.05 1.20 6.36
N GLN A 15 -10.79 0.74 6.32
CA GLN A 15 -9.88 1.07 5.24
C GLN A 15 -10.34 0.50 3.89
N LYS A 16 -10.95 -0.69 3.88
CA LYS A 16 -11.54 -1.26 2.66
C LYS A 16 -12.69 -0.40 2.13
N ASP A 17 -13.61 0.01 3.00
CA ASP A 17 -14.74 0.86 2.65
C ASP A 17 -14.26 2.21 2.11
N LEU A 18 -13.25 2.82 2.76
CA LEU A 18 -12.63 4.06 2.31
C LEU A 18 -12.05 3.94 0.90
N LEU A 19 -11.34 2.85 0.60
CA LEU A 19 -10.77 2.66 -0.73
C LEU A 19 -11.85 2.44 -1.79
N LEU A 20 -12.93 1.72 -1.47
CA LEU A 20 -14.10 1.59 -2.35
C LEU A 20 -14.76 2.94 -2.60
N ASP A 21 -14.94 3.76 -1.57
CA ASP A 21 -15.49 5.12 -1.69
C ASP A 21 -14.61 6.00 -2.58
N VAL A 22 -13.28 5.92 -2.45
CA VAL A 22 -12.35 6.64 -3.33
C VAL A 22 -12.53 6.17 -4.77
N LEU A 23 -12.57 4.86 -5.01
CA LEU A 23 -12.77 4.29 -6.35
C LEU A 23 -14.15 4.58 -6.95
N GLN A 24 -15.16 4.89 -6.14
CA GLN A 24 -16.48 5.29 -6.64
C GLN A 24 -16.56 6.80 -6.92
N ASN A 25 -15.95 7.62 -6.07
CA ASN A 25 -16.22 9.06 -6.04
C ASN A 25 -15.14 9.93 -6.70
N SER A 26 -13.96 9.38 -7.04
CA SER A 26 -12.86 10.14 -7.65
C SER A 26 -12.92 10.24 -9.19
N GLY A 27 -14.09 9.97 -9.79
CA GLY A 27 -14.28 10.07 -11.25
C GLY A 27 -13.42 9.05 -12.02
N ASN A 28 -12.57 9.52 -12.95
CA ASN A 28 -11.66 8.67 -13.72
C ASN A 28 -10.19 8.83 -13.31
N ALA A 29 -9.91 9.50 -12.19
CA ALA A 29 -8.54 9.71 -11.74
C ALA A 29 -7.85 8.37 -11.42
N PRO A 30 -6.58 8.16 -11.80
CA PRO A 30 -5.82 7.02 -11.29
C PRO A 30 -5.62 7.15 -9.78
N VAL A 31 -5.69 6.03 -9.07
CA VAL A 31 -5.51 5.95 -7.62
C VAL A 31 -4.19 5.22 -7.34
N ILE A 32 -3.25 5.88 -6.67
CA ILE A 32 -2.00 5.26 -6.24
C ILE A 32 -2.17 4.85 -4.78
N LEU A 33 -1.99 3.57 -4.48
CA LEU A 33 -2.11 3.05 -3.11
C LEU A 33 -0.75 3.07 -2.42
N LEU A 34 -0.65 3.80 -1.30
CA LEU A 34 0.52 3.77 -0.42
C LEU A 34 0.18 2.92 0.80
N LEU A 35 0.93 1.83 1.02
CA LEU A 35 0.69 0.91 2.13
C LEU A 35 1.66 1.18 3.27
N PHE A 36 1.12 1.51 4.43
CA PHE A 36 1.87 1.71 5.68
C PHE A 36 1.43 0.64 6.68
N SER A 37 2.18 -0.46 6.71
CA SER A 37 1.80 -1.64 7.46
C SER A 37 3.02 -2.36 8.03
N ALA A 38 2.85 -3.14 9.09
CA ALA A 38 3.95 -3.92 9.66
C ALA A 38 4.26 -5.20 8.86
N GLY A 39 3.40 -5.56 7.90
CA GLY A 39 3.47 -6.80 7.15
C GLY A 39 2.30 -6.92 6.17
N PRO A 40 2.16 -8.07 5.48
CA PRO A 40 1.26 -8.19 4.34
C PRO A 40 -0.19 -7.84 4.67
N LEU A 41 -0.90 -7.33 3.68
CA LEU A 41 -2.32 -7.02 3.70
C LEU A 41 -3.00 -7.66 2.49
N ASN A 42 -4.22 -8.14 2.64
CA ASN A 42 -5.04 -8.56 1.52
C ASN A 42 -5.43 -7.31 0.71
N ILE A 43 -4.77 -7.15 -0.43
CA ILE A 43 -4.97 -6.04 -1.37
C ILE A 43 -5.35 -6.54 -2.76
N SER A 44 -5.68 -7.83 -2.93
CA SER A 44 -5.89 -8.47 -4.22
C SER A 44 -6.95 -7.74 -5.06
N MET A 45 -8.04 -7.31 -4.42
CA MET A 45 -9.09 -6.51 -5.06
C MET A 45 -8.56 -5.21 -5.66
N PHE A 46 -7.57 -4.57 -5.03
CA PHE A 46 -7.01 -3.30 -5.49
C PHE A 46 -5.87 -3.50 -6.48
N ASP A 47 -5.07 -4.56 -6.33
CA ASP A 47 -4.02 -4.95 -7.28
C ASP A 47 -4.61 -5.31 -8.66
N GLU A 48 -5.79 -5.92 -8.67
CA GLU A 48 -6.51 -6.31 -9.90
C GLU A 48 -7.38 -5.17 -10.47
N HIS A 49 -7.49 -4.01 -9.81
CA HIS A 49 -8.40 -2.95 -10.22
C HIS A 49 -7.76 -1.99 -11.23
N ASP A 50 -8.35 -1.84 -12.42
CA ASP A 50 -7.81 -1.01 -13.52
C ASP A 50 -7.48 0.45 -13.15
N ARG A 51 -8.21 1.02 -12.19
CA ARG A 51 -7.97 2.38 -11.67
C ARG A 51 -6.80 2.50 -10.68
N VAL A 52 -6.18 1.39 -10.28
CA VAL A 52 -5.06 1.36 -9.33
C VAL A 52 -3.78 0.97 -10.08
N PRO A 53 -3.16 1.89 -10.85
CA PRO A 53 -2.01 1.54 -11.69
C PRO A 53 -0.72 1.29 -10.92
N ALA A 54 -0.68 1.61 -9.62
CA ALA A 54 0.50 1.43 -8.80
C ALA A 54 0.15 1.26 -7.32
N ILE A 55 0.87 0.33 -6.68
CA ILE A 55 0.87 0.09 -5.23
C ILE A 55 2.31 0.25 -4.74
N ILE A 56 2.52 1.04 -3.68
CA ILE A 56 3.83 1.31 -3.09
C ILE A 56 3.81 0.88 -1.62
N GLU A 57 4.51 -0.21 -1.31
CA GLU A 57 4.75 -0.64 0.06
C GLU A 57 5.78 0.27 0.74
N CYS A 58 5.39 0.86 1.88
CA CYS A 58 6.20 1.79 2.65
C CYS A 58 6.57 1.24 4.04
N PHE A 59 5.99 0.12 4.48
CA PHE A 59 6.14 -0.51 5.79
C PHE A 59 5.93 0.47 6.96
N LEU A 60 6.91 0.56 7.86
CA LEU A 60 6.97 1.47 9.00
C LEU A 60 8.10 2.48 8.79
N PRO A 61 7.93 3.47 7.90
CA PRO A 61 9.01 4.35 7.51
C PRO A 61 9.12 5.53 8.49
N GLY A 62 10.32 6.10 8.58
CA GLY A 62 10.62 7.19 9.52
C GLY A 62 10.15 8.57 9.04
N GLN A 63 10.61 9.62 9.72
CA GLN A 63 10.22 11.00 9.45
C GLN A 63 10.50 11.51 8.02
N ALA A 64 11.46 10.89 7.30
CA ALA A 64 11.85 11.28 5.94
C ALA A 64 10.91 10.73 4.84
N THR A 65 9.85 10.02 5.20
CA THR A 65 8.91 9.35 4.27
C THR A 65 8.31 10.31 3.25
N GLY A 66 7.89 11.51 3.67
CA GLY A 66 7.24 12.47 2.78
C GLY A 66 8.14 12.87 1.61
N ASP A 67 9.41 13.16 1.89
CA ASP A 67 10.39 13.50 0.86
C ASP A 67 10.69 12.31 -0.06
N ALA A 68 10.80 11.10 0.50
CA ALA A 68 11.03 9.89 -0.27
C ALA A 68 9.86 9.57 -1.23
N VAL A 69 8.62 9.61 -0.73
CA VAL A 69 7.40 9.39 -1.52
C VAL A 69 7.26 10.45 -2.61
N LYS A 70 7.48 11.72 -2.28
CA LYS A 70 7.50 12.81 -3.27
C LYS A 70 8.49 12.50 -4.40
N ASN A 71 9.74 12.19 -4.06
CA ASN A 71 10.77 11.95 -5.07
C ASN A 71 10.42 10.79 -6.00
N ILE A 72 9.81 9.71 -5.49
CA ILE A 72 9.36 8.56 -6.28
C ILE A 72 8.19 8.98 -7.20
N LEU A 73 7.15 9.60 -6.64
CA LEU A 73 5.95 9.95 -7.41
C LEU A 73 6.24 10.99 -8.51
N THR A 74 7.21 11.90 -8.29
CA THR A 74 7.60 12.92 -9.26
C THR A 74 8.86 12.56 -10.04
N ASN A 75 9.41 11.34 -9.84
CA ASN A 75 10.67 10.87 -10.41
C ASN A 75 11.78 11.94 -10.39
N THR A 76 12.04 12.52 -9.22
CA THR A 76 12.91 13.69 -9.07
C THR A 76 14.19 13.37 -8.29
N GLY A 77 15.32 13.89 -8.79
CA GLY A 77 16.62 13.75 -8.13
C GLY A 77 17.19 12.32 -8.20
N PRO A 78 18.30 12.06 -7.49
CA PRO A 78 18.99 10.76 -7.55
C PRO A 78 18.19 9.62 -6.89
N PHE A 79 17.10 9.92 -6.18
CA PHE A 79 16.29 8.96 -5.43
C PHE A 79 14.89 8.75 -6.02
N GLY A 80 14.63 9.23 -7.24
CA GLY A 80 13.31 9.11 -7.88
C GLY A 80 12.97 7.69 -8.35
N SER A 81 13.97 6.85 -8.60
CA SER A 81 13.76 5.45 -9.00
C SER A 81 13.72 4.53 -7.77
N PRO A 82 12.61 3.82 -7.51
CA PRO A 82 12.51 2.94 -6.36
C PRO A 82 13.40 1.69 -6.54
N ALA A 83 14.20 1.37 -5.52
CA ALA A 83 15.10 0.22 -5.52
C ALA A 83 14.79 -0.82 -4.43
N GLY A 84 13.73 -0.61 -3.65
CA GLY A 84 13.30 -1.55 -2.61
C GLY A 84 12.95 -2.94 -3.16
N ARG A 85 13.10 -3.96 -2.32
CA ARG A 85 12.65 -5.34 -2.58
C ARG A 85 11.86 -5.81 -1.37
N VAL A 86 10.82 -6.58 -1.61
CA VAL A 86 9.98 -7.11 -0.53
C VAL A 86 10.81 -8.12 0.28
N PRO A 87 11.00 -7.90 1.60
CA PRO A 87 11.84 -8.78 2.43
C PRO A 87 11.09 -9.99 2.99
N ILE A 88 9.77 -10.06 2.75
CA ILE A 88 8.85 -11.08 3.26
C ILE A 88 7.94 -11.54 2.13
N THR A 89 7.47 -12.78 2.19
CA THR A 89 6.47 -13.27 1.22
C THR A 89 5.15 -12.55 1.45
N TRP A 90 4.51 -12.13 0.36
CA TRP A 90 3.14 -11.64 0.38
C TRP A 90 2.21 -12.78 -0.06
N PRO A 91 1.53 -13.46 0.87
CA PRO A 91 0.64 -14.56 0.52
C PRO A 91 -0.61 -13.99 -0.18
N TYR A 92 -1.12 -14.73 -1.16
CA TYR A 92 -2.37 -14.39 -1.85
C TYR A 92 -3.60 -14.83 -1.03
N HIS A 93 -3.47 -15.92 -0.27
CA HIS A 93 -4.46 -16.38 0.70
C HIS A 93 -3.83 -16.63 2.07
N ALA A 94 -4.61 -16.43 3.15
CA ALA A 94 -4.12 -16.54 4.52
C ALA A 94 -3.69 -17.96 4.94
N ASP A 95 -4.08 -18.98 4.17
CA ASP A 95 -3.81 -20.40 4.38
C ASP A 95 -2.67 -20.97 3.51
N GLN A 96 -1.94 -20.11 2.77
CA GLN A 96 -0.79 -20.50 1.96
C GLN A 96 0.46 -20.88 2.77
#